data_AF-A0A327JVG8-F1
#
_entry.id   AF-A0A327JVG8-F1
#
_cell.length_a   1.000
_cell.length_b   1.000
_cell.length_c   1.000
_cell.angle_alpha   90.00
_cell.angle_beta   90.00
_cell.angle_gamma   90.00
#
_symmetry.space_group_name_H-M   'P 1'
#
loop_
_entity.id
_entity.type
_entity.pdbx_description
1 polymer ?
#
loop_
_entity_poly.entity_id
_entity_poly.type
_entity_poly.pdbx_seq_one_letter_code
_entity_poly.pdbx_strand_id
1 'polypeptide(L)'
;MSPEKFRAWRRALGWKQKDAADALGLKKRMIQYYEKGRRDGKKVTIPKSVRLACYALSKGVTDFDGELVVAVAPGGDLEAHSGPLEPELAADAQKADGIAVETPLDAGKNAG
;
A
#
# COMPACT_ATOMS: atom_id res chain seq x y z
N MET A 1 7.22 4.18 -22.73
CA MET A 1 5.84 4.45 -23.17
C MET A 1 5.80 5.79 -23.87
N SER A 2 5.32 5.85 -25.13
CA SER A 2 5.14 7.10 -25.89
C SER A 2 3.83 7.80 -25.53
N PRO A 3 3.63 9.09 -25.89
CA PRO A 3 2.37 9.81 -25.68
C PRO A 3 1.15 9.08 -26.29
N GLU A 4 1.32 8.55 -27.50
CA GLU A 4 0.29 7.77 -28.21
C GLU A 4 -0.07 6.50 -27.46
N LYS A 5 0.94 5.74 -26.99
CA LYS A 5 0.73 4.52 -26.20
C LYS A 5 0.07 4.84 -24.85
N PHE A 6 0.41 5.96 -24.22
CA PHE A 6 -0.27 6.43 -23.00
C PHE A 6 -1.74 6.73 -23.24
N ARG A 7 -2.04 7.46 -24.31
CA ARG A 7 -3.41 7.77 -24.69
C ARG A 7 -4.21 6.51 -25.04
N ALA A 8 -3.60 5.58 -25.77
CA ALA A 8 -4.21 4.30 -26.13
C ALA A 8 -4.51 3.44 -24.90
N TRP A 9 -3.55 3.31 -23.97
CA TRP A 9 -3.73 2.62 -22.69
C TRP A 9 -4.95 3.15 -21.93
N ARG A 10 -5.04 4.47 -21.73
CA ARG A 10 -6.17 5.07 -21.03
C ARG A 10 -7.51 4.76 -21.71
N ARG A 11 -7.55 4.86 -23.04
CA ARG A 11 -8.79 4.59 -23.79
C ARG A 11 -9.17 3.12 -23.77
N ALA A 12 -8.21 2.20 -23.72
CA ALA A 12 -8.47 0.76 -23.61
C ALA A 12 -9.17 0.42 -22.28
N LEU A 13 -8.92 1.19 -21.22
CA LEU A 13 -9.61 1.08 -19.93
C LEU A 13 -10.94 1.84 -19.87
N GLY A 14 -11.37 2.47 -20.98
CA GLY A 14 -12.61 3.27 -21.02
C GLY A 14 -12.54 4.58 -20.22
N TRP A 15 -11.36 4.98 -19.73
CA TRP A 15 -11.21 6.09 -18.80
C TRP A 15 -11.19 7.46 -19.49
N LYS A 16 -11.82 8.45 -18.87
CA LYS A 16 -11.59 9.86 -19.15
C LYS A 16 -10.24 10.29 -18.54
N GLN A 17 -9.76 11.47 -18.94
CA GLN A 17 -8.50 12.00 -18.39
C GLN A 17 -8.55 12.22 -16.87
N LYS A 18 -9.74 12.47 -16.29
CA LYS A 18 -9.89 12.63 -14.84
C LYS A 18 -9.72 11.28 -14.14
N ASP A 19 -10.45 10.25 -14.58
CA ASP A 19 -10.40 8.91 -13.99
C ASP A 19 -8.97 8.35 -13.98
N ALA A 20 -8.22 8.52 -15.08
CA ALA A 20 -6.81 8.13 -15.14
C ALA A 20 -5.92 8.94 -14.21
N ALA A 21 -6.25 10.21 -13.95
CA ALA A 21 -5.52 11.05 -13.02
C ALA A 21 -5.76 10.59 -11.57
N ASP A 22 -7.02 10.32 -11.24
CA ASP A 22 -7.44 9.83 -9.92
C ASP A 22 -6.79 8.46 -9.64
N ALA A 23 -6.85 7.51 -10.60
CA ALA A 23 -6.24 6.19 -10.48
C ALA A 23 -4.70 6.21 -10.38
N LEU A 24 -4.04 7.21 -10.97
CA LEU A 24 -2.57 7.36 -10.90
C LEU A 24 -2.11 8.24 -9.73
N GLY A 25 -3.02 8.82 -8.95
CA GLY A 25 -2.68 9.80 -7.91
C GLY A 25 -2.04 11.09 -8.47
N LEU A 26 -2.44 11.51 -9.67
CA LEU A 26 -1.86 12.67 -10.37
C LEU A 26 -2.90 13.77 -10.58
N LYS A 27 -2.42 15.00 -10.77
CA LYS A 27 -3.27 16.08 -11.29
C LYS A 27 -3.67 15.79 -12.73
N LYS A 28 -4.93 16.02 -13.11
CA LYS A 28 -5.44 15.88 -14.50
C LYS A 28 -4.54 16.52 -15.57
N ARG A 29 -3.92 17.66 -15.25
CA ARG A 29 -2.99 18.36 -16.15
C ARG A 29 -1.76 17.52 -16.52
N MET A 30 -1.30 16.62 -15.64
CA MET A 30 -0.20 15.70 -15.94
C MET A 30 -0.57 14.70 -17.03
N ILE A 31 -1.81 14.18 -16.99
CA ILE A 31 -2.34 13.30 -18.02
C ILE A 31 -2.30 14.00 -19.39
N GLN A 32 -2.70 15.27 -19.44
CA GLN A 32 -2.63 16.07 -20.67
C GLN A 32 -1.20 16.25 -21.18
N TYR A 33 -0.24 16.53 -20.31
CA TYR A 33 1.17 16.67 -20.70
C TYR A 33 1.74 15.37 -21.23
N TYR A 34 1.41 14.23 -20.61
CA TYR A 34 1.85 12.92 -21.08
C TYR A 34 1.24 12.53 -22.42
N GLU A 35 -0.04 12.83 -22.65
CA GLU A 35 -0.68 12.55 -23.95
C GLU A 35 -0.22 13.49 -25.07
N LYS A 36 0.09 14.75 -24.75
CA LYS A 36 0.65 15.69 -25.72
C LYS A 36 2.15 15.46 -25.96
N GLY A 37 2.83 14.88 -24.98
CA GLY A 37 4.29 14.71 -24.96
C GLY A 37 5.08 16.02 -24.79
N ARG A 38 4.42 17.12 -24.41
CA ARG A 38 5.03 18.46 -24.32
C ARG A 38 4.33 19.38 -23.34
N ARG A 39 5.11 20.29 -22.74
CA ARG A 39 4.69 21.37 -21.82
C ARG A 39 5.53 22.61 -22.11
N ASP A 40 4.87 23.74 -22.37
CA ASP A 40 5.53 25.04 -22.60
C ASP A 40 6.67 24.95 -23.63
N GLY A 41 6.39 24.24 -24.74
CA GLY A 41 7.37 23.99 -25.82
C GLY A 41 8.41 22.90 -25.52
N LYS A 42 8.56 22.47 -24.26
CA LYS A 42 9.51 21.43 -23.85
C LYS A 42 8.91 20.04 -23.94
N LYS A 43 9.70 19.06 -24.40
CA LYS A 43 9.30 17.65 -24.43
C LYS A 43 9.08 17.13 -23.00
N VAL A 44 7.96 16.44 -22.80
CA VAL A 44 7.63 15.78 -21.53
C VAL A 44 7.69 14.27 -21.75
N THR A 45 8.52 13.61 -20.95
CA THR A 45 8.61 12.16 -20.91
C THR A 45 7.70 11.63 -19.79
N ILE A 46 7.17 10.43 -19.97
CA ILE A 46 6.39 9.73 -18.94
C ILE A 46 7.39 9.05 -17.98
N PRO A 47 7.42 9.41 -16.68
CA PRO A 47 8.36 8.86 -15.71
C PRO A 47 8.25 7.33 -15.54
N LYS A 48 9.32 6.68 -15.07
CA LYS A 48 9.34 5.22 -14.83
C LYS A 48 8.21 4.80 -13.87
N SER A 49 8.02 5.52 -12.77
CA SER A 49 6.95 5.26 -11.80
C SER A 49 5.57 5.23 -12.44
N VAL A 50 5.26 6.24 -13.26
CA VAL A 50 3.97 6.32 -13.96
C VAL A 50 3.81 5.15 -14.94
N ARG A 51 4.87 4.75 -15.66
CA ARG A 51 4.79 3.60 -16.58
C ARG A 51 4.52 2.29 -15.85
N LEU A 52 5.14 2.09 -14.69
CA LEU A 52 4.90 0.92 -13.85
C LEU A 52 3.47 0.92 -13.30
N ALA A 53 2.99 2.07 -12.83
CA ALA A 53 1.61 2.21 -12.37
C ALA A 53 0.60 1.94 -13.50
N CYS A 54 0.83 2.44 -14.73
CA CYS A 54 -0.02 2.11 -15.88
C CYS A 54 -0.08 0.59 -16.14
N TYR A 55 1.06 -0.10 -16.00
CA TYR A 55 1.09 -1.56 -16.15
C TYR A 55 0.30 -2.25 -15.04
N ALA A 56 0.52 -1.87 -13.78
CA ALA A 56 -0.21 -2.40 -12.62
C ALA A 56 -1.73 -2.24 -12.77
N LEU A 57 -2.18 -1.03 -13.14
CA LEU A 57 -3.60 -0.74 -13.39
C LEU A 57 -4.18 -1.57 -14.54
N SER A 58 -3.38 -1.86 -15.58
CA SER A 58 -3.82 -2.74 -16.69
C SER A 58 -3.95 -4.20 -16.25
N LYS A 59 -3.34 -4.58 -15.13
CA LYS A 59 -3.45 -5.90 -14.50
C LYS A 59 -4.52 -5.94 -13.39
N GLY A 60 -5.24 -4.83 -13.18
CA GLY A 60 -6.26 -4.73 -12.13
C GLY A 60 -5.69 -4.43 -10.74
N VAL A 61 -4.39 -4.16 -10.61
CA VAL A 61 -3.79 -3.74 -9.34
C VAL A 61 -4.01 -2.24 -9.17
N THR A 62 -4.90 -1.88 -8.25
CA THR A 62 -5.30 -0.49 -7.99
C THR A 62 -4.64 0.13 -6.79
N ASP A 63 -4.11 -0.69 -5.87
CA ASP A 63 -3.41 -0.25 -4.67
C ASP A 63 -2.33 -1.27 -4.28
N PHE A 64 -1.33 -0.85 -3.51
CA PHE A 64 -0.24 -1.69 -2.99
C PHE A 64 0.36 -1.06 -1.72
N ASP A 65 0.26 -1.77 -0.60
CA ASP A 65 0.71 -1.34 0.73
C ASP A 65 2.15 -1.74 1.07
N GLY A 66 2.73 -2.67 0.30
CA GLY A 66 4.09 -3.17 0.55
C GLY A 66 4.18 -4.36 1.50
N GLU A 67 3.07 -4.88 2.02
CA GLU A 67 3.09 -6.06 2.91
C GLU A 67 3.26 -7.38 2.13
N LEU A 68 2.92 -7.37 0.83
CA LEU A 68 3.22 -8.46 -0.09
C LEU A 68 4.70 -8.43 -0.53
N VAL A 69 5.55 -9.10 0.24
CA VAL A 69 6.95 -9.35 -0.14
C VAL A 69 7.01 -10.51 -1.12
N VAL A 70 6.86 -10.22 -2.42
CA VAL A 70 7.26 -11.19 -3.46
C VAL A 70 8.75 -11.03 -3.68
N ALA A 71 9.55 -11.89 -3.06
CA ALA A 71 10.97 -12.00 -3.35
C ALA A 71 11.15 -12.47 -4.80
N VAL A 72 11.21 -11.53 -5.74
CA VAL A 72 11.61 -11.83 -7.13
C VAL A 72 13.13 -11.96 -7.14
N ALA A 73 13.61 -13.19 -7.00
CA ALA A 73 14.94 -13.53 -7.49
C ALA A 73 14.96 -13.29 -9.01
N PRO A 74 15.96 -12.60 -9.57
CA PRO A 74 16.07 -12.47 -11.02
C PRO A 74 16.32 -13.85 -11.62
N GLY A 75 15.28 -14.48 -12.17
CA GLY A 75 15.35 -15.75 -12.90
C GLY A 75 14.71 -16.98 -12.25
N GLY A 76 13.94 -16.86 -11.16
CA GLY A 76 13.33 -17.99 -10.47
C GLY A 76 11.82 -18.11 -10.67
N ASP A 77 11.38 -19.33 -10.93
CA ASP A 77 10.01 -19.84 -11.04
C ASP A 77 9.10 -19.35 -9.90
N LEU A 78 7.86 -18.97 -10.24
CA LEU A 78 6.92 -18.31 -9.35
C LEU A 78 6.27 -19.30 -8.37
N GLU A 79 6.90 -19.54 -7.22
CA GLU A 79 6.28 -20.28 -6.11
C GLU A 79 5.73 -19.30 -5.06
N ALA A 80 4.40 -19.14 -5.03
CA ALA A 80 3.69 -18.29 -4.09
C ALA A 80 3.73 -18.89 -2.67
N HIS A 81 4.55 -18.33 -1.79
CA HIS A 81 4.51 -18.67 -0.36
C HIS A 81 3.57 -17.71 0.37
N SER A 82 2.35 -18.18 0.67
CA SER A 82 1.44 -17.57 1.63
C SER A 82 1.72 -18.12 3.03
N GLY A 83 2.58 -17.45 3.80
CA GLY A 83 2.81 -17.75 5.21
C GLY A 83 2.35 -16.60 6.10
N PRO A 84 1.63 -16.84 7.23
CA PRO A 84 1.28 -15.78 8.18
C PRO A 84 2.53 -15.29 8.92
N LEU A 85 2.67 -13.96 9.05
CA LEU A 85 3.64 -13.34 9.94
C LEU A 85 3.09 -13.43 11.36
N GLU A 86 3.52 -14.41 12.15
CA GLU A 86 3.22 -14.45 13.59
C GLU A 86 4.01 -13.37 14.35
N PRO A 87 3.42 -12.72 15.36
CA PRO A 87 4.14 -11.80 16.24
C PRO A 87 4.79 -12.58 17.40
N GLU A 88 6.11 -12.72 17.40
CA GLU A 88 6.84 -13.07 18.62
C GLU A 88 6.93 -11.83 19.52
N LEU A 89 6.29 -11.85 20.69
CA LEU A 89 6.77 -11.13 21.87
C LEU A 89 6.10 -11.66 23.16
N ALA A 90 6.96 -12.30 23.97
CA ALA A 90 6.95 -12.45 25.42
C ALA A 90 6.10 -13.57 26.06
N ALA A 91 6.77 -14.70 26.26
CA ALA A 91 6.52 -15.63 27.35
C ALA A 91 7.11 -15.10 28.70
N ASP A 92 6.56 -15.68 29.77
CA ASP A 92 7.06 -15.79 31.16
C ASP A 92 6.81 -14.67 32.20
N ALA A 93 5.79 -14.91 33.02
CA ALA A 93 5.82 -14.61 34.46
C ALA A 93 4.95 -15.61 35.26
N GLN A 94 5.63 -16.68 35.71
CA GLN A 94 5.44 -17.51 36.91
C GLN A 94 4.08 -17.62 37.63
N LYS A 95 3.65 -18.88 37.74
CA LYS A 95 2.66 -19.45 38.65
C LYS A 95 3.26 -19.66 40.04
N ALA A 96 2.56 -19.21 41.09
CA ALA A 96 2.73 -19.69 42.46
C ALA A 96 1.35 -19.86 43.11
N ASP A 97 0.99 -21.10 43.43
CA ASP A 97 -0.21 -21.47 44.16
C ASP A 97 0.03 -21.40 45.69
N GLY A 98 -0.87 -20.72 46.42
CA GLY A 98 -1.53 -21.32 47.59
C GLY A 98 -1.24 -20.82 49.02
N ILE A 99 -2.34 -20.44 49.70
CA ILE A 99 -2.66 -20.51 51.16
C ILE A 99 -2.13 -19.32 52.01
N ALA A 100 -2.84 -18.61 52.91
CA ALA A 100 -4.09 -18.77 53.68
C ALA A 100 -4.59 -17.37 54.13
N VAL A 101 -5.90 -17.07 54.06
CA VAL A 101 -6.89 -16.88 55.17
C VAL A 101 -6.86 -15.52 55.92
N GLU A 102 -8.07 -14.97 56.11
CA GLU A 102 -8.56 -14.02 57.15
C GLU A 102 -8.76 -12.53 56.77
N THR A 103 -10.02 -12.19 56.44
CA THR A 103 -10.68 -10.91 56.79
C THR A 103 -10.95 -10.91 58.31
N PRO A 104 -11.04 -9.77 59.05
CA PRO A 104 -11.99 -8.69 58.72
C PRO A 104 -11.75 -7.27 59.33
N LEU A 105 -12.73 -6.39 59.09
CA LEU A 105 -13.21 -5.26 59.92
C LEU A 105 -12.52 -3.87 59.87
N ASP A 106 -13.29 -2.92 59.30
CA ASP A 106 -13.77 -1.65 59.88
C ASP A 106 -12.85 -0.45 60.25
N ALA A 107 -13.51 0.72 60.25
CA ALA A 107 -13.07 2.09 60.56
C ALA A 107 -12.13 2.73 59.51
N GLY A 108 -12.43 3.86 58.87
CA GLY A 108 -13.28 4.98 59.24
C GLY A 108 -12.45 6.27 59.18
N LYS A 109 -13.06 7.35 58.65
CA LYS A 109 -12.82 8.76 59.00
C LYS A 109 -11.74 9.57 58.22
N ASN A 110 -12.24 10.34 57.26
CA ASN A 110 -12.35 11.82 57.25
C ASN A 110 -11.11 12.74 57.10
N ALA A 111 -11.32 13.70 56.19
CA ALA A 111 -10.96 15.14 56.22
C ALA A 111 -9.48 15.58 56.19
N GLY A 112 -9.23 16.54 55.29
CA GLY A 112 -8.03 17.38 55.23
C GLY A 112 -7.89 18.04 53.89
#